data_AF-A0A6V8CM96-F1
#
_entry.id   AF-A0A6V8CM96-F1
#
_cell.length_a   1.000
_cell.length_b   1.000
_cell.length_c   1.000
_cell.angle_alpha   90.00
_cell.angle_beta   90.00
_cell.angle_gamma   90.00
#
_symmetry.space_group_name_H-M   'P 1'
#
loop_
_entity.id
_entity.type
_entity.pdbx_description
1 polymer ?
#
loop_
_entity_poly.entity_id
_entity_poly.type
_entity_poly.pdbx_seq_one_letter_code
_entity_poly.pdbx_strand_id
1 'polypeptide(L)'
;MESEQGGMDEEEIDPFAELEVSTQAPQKKGENMLEALMNEEDEIVPTQGNLFGETVVEFEDVELEIESDDTDSLSDAEQTYSMLLETVWVDDILDPSEVELLARKRDELNITFEKHLMMVRKIIGV
;
A
#
# COMPACT_ATOMS: atom_id res chain seq x y z
N MET A 1 37.90 2.60 -34.75
CA MET A 1 36.62 3.03 -34.16
C MET A 1 36.05 1.79 -33.52
N GLU A 2 36.43 1.51 -32.29
CA GLU A 2 35.78 0.51 -31.46
C GLU A 2 35.53 1.21 -30.13
N SER A 3 34.32 1.74 -30.00
CA SER A 3 33.80 2.25 -28.74
C SER A 3 33.16 1.05 -28.05
N GLU A 4 33.86 0.47 -27.08
CA GLU A 4 33.27 -0.47 -26.13
C GLU A 4 32.26 0.32 -25.29
N GLN A 5 30.99 0.16 -25.65
CA GLN A 5 29.85 0.63 -24.88
C GLN A 5 29.62 -0.45 -23.82
N GLY A 6 30.16 -0.23 -22.62
CA GLY A 6 29.91 -1.10 -21.47
C GLY A 6 28.43 -1.01 -21.11
N GLY A 7 27.67 -2.06 -21.43
CA GLY A 7 26.39 -2.33 -20.82
C GLY A 7 26.65 -2.76 -19.38
N MET A 8 26.37 -1.87 -18.43
CA MET A 8 26.15 -2.31 -17.06
C MET A 8 24.75 -2.94 -17.05
N ASP A 9 24.69 -4.23 -16.72
CA ASP A 9 23.41 -4.91 -16.53
C ASP A 9 22.63 -4.17 -15.43
N GLU A 10 21.35 -3.87 -15.66
CA GLU A 10 20.48 -3.13 -14.73
C GLU A 10 20.36 -3.82 -13.34
N GLU A 11 20.84 -5.05 -13.22
CA GLU A 11 20.93 -5.84 -11.99
C GLU A 11 22.18 -5.55 -11.13
N GLU A 12 23.19 -4.89 -11.69
CA GLU A 12 24.46 -4.57 -11.02
C GLU A 12 24.55 -3.10 -10.57
N ILE A 13 23.55 -2.29 -10.93
CA ILE A 13 23.38 -0.92 -10.48
C ILE A 13 22.81 -0.96 -9.06
N ASP A 14 23.63 -0.58 -8.07
CA ASP A 14 23.17 -0.40 -6.70
C ASP A 14 22.11 0.71 -6.65
N PRO A 15 20.83 0.40 -6.35
CA PRO A 15 19.76 1.39 -6.33
C PRO A 15 20.03 2.54 -5.36
N PHE A 16 20.82 2.29 -4.30
CA PHE A 16 21.18 3.31 -3.32
C PHE A 16 22.33 4.20 -3.77
N ALA A 17 23.21 3.71 -4.64
CA ALA A 17 24.32 4.49 -5.19
C ALA A 17 23.82 5.53 -6.21
N GLU A 18 22.77 5.21 -6.98
CA GLU A 18 22.14 6.14 -7.92
C GLU A 18 21.40 7.29 -7.21
N LEU A 19 20.84 7.02 -6.03
CA LEU A 19 20.15 8.03 -5.22
C LEU A 19 21.10 8.96 -4.45
N GLU A 20 22.43 8.82 -4.60
CA GLU A 20 23.46 9.56 -3.86
C GLU A 20 23.21 9.62 -2.33
N VAL A 21 22.54 8.61 -1.77
CA VAL A 21 22.19 8.59 -0.35
C VAL A 21 23.46 8.33 0.43
N SER A 22 24.01 9.38 1.03
CA SER A 22 25.21 9.30 1.85
C SER A 22 25.02 8.25 2.96
N THR A 23 25.81 7.18 2.93
CA THR A 23 25.82 6.13 3.98
C THR A 23 26.52 6.61 5.26
N GLN A 24 26.98 7.85 5.30
CA GLN A 24 27.47 8.48 6.51
C GLN A 24 26.30 8.75 7.46
N ALA A 25 26.25 7.97 8.56
CA ALA A 25 25.40 8.30 9.68
C ALA A 25 25.70 9.74 10.14
N PRO A 26 24.70 10.62 10.29
CA PRO A 26 24.93 11.97 10.78
C PRO A 26 25.48 11.87 12.20
N GLN A 27 26.79 12.09 12.36
CA GLN A 27 27.41 12.23 13.66
C GLN A 27 27.01 13.57 14.25
N LYS A 28 25.82 13.64 14.83
CA LYS A 28 25.49 14.55 15.93
C LYS A 28 24.27 14.02 16.68
N LYS A 29 24.54 13.32 17.78
CA LYS A 29 23.53 13.01 18.79
C LYS A 29 23.09 14.31 19.44
N GLY A 30 21.86 14.75 19.16
CA GLY A 30 21.15 15.70 20.02
C GLY A 30 20.76 17.07 19.45
N GLU A 31 20.72 17.25 18.12
CA GLU A 31 20.06 18.42 17.52
C GLU A 31 18.85 17.91 16.72
N ASN A 32 17.66 18.36 17.10
CA ASN A 32 16.40 17.95 16.51
C ASN A 32 16.37 18.36 15.03
N MET A 33 16.63 17.44 14.11
CA MET A 33 16.58 17.68 12.66
C MET A 33 15.23 18.23 12.20
N LEU A 34 14.16 17.89 12.92
CA LEU A 34 12.81 18.43 12.71
C LEU A 34 12.72 19.92 13.10
N GLU A 35 13.43 20.34 14.15
CA GLU A 35 13.42 21.72 14.66
C GLU A 35 14.29 22.64 13.78
N ALA A 36 15.35 22.11 13.18
CA ALA A 36 16.14 22.82 12.17
C ALA A 36 15.33 23.05 10.88
N LEU A 37 14.50 22.08 10.47
CA LEU A 37 13.63 22.21 9.30
C LEU A 37 12.46 23.19 9.55
N MET A 38 11.95 23.25 10.78
CA MET A 38 10.85 24.15 11.15
C MET A 38 11.32 25.58 11.48
N ASN A 39 12.60 25.79 11.80
CA ASN A 39 13.16 27.14 11.99
C ASN A 39 13.62 27.81 10.68
N GLU A 40 13.53 27.12 9.55
CA GLU A 40 13.84 27.66 8.22
C GLU A 40 12.54 28.12 7.50
N GLU A 41 11.66 28.79 8.25
CA GLU A 41 10.48 29.46 7.68
C GLU A 41 10.82 30.89 7.21
N ASP A 42 10.52 31.11 5.92
CA ASP A 42 10.37 32.39 5.21
C ASP A 42 11.57 33.02 4.48
N GLU A 43 12.13 32.29 3.50
CA GLU A 43 12.35 32.91 2.18
C GLU A 43 11.90 31.97 1.05
N ILE A 44 10.61 32.08 0.70
CA ILE A 44 10.03 31.45 -0.49
C ILE A 44 10.55 32.18 -1.74
N VAL A 45 11.78 31.90 -2.15
CA VAL A 45 12.24 32.24 -3.51
C VAL A 45 11.49 31.33 -4.49
N PRO A 46 10.79 31.87 -5.51
CA PRO A 46 10.15 31.04 -6.52
C PRO A 46 11.24 30.56 -7.48
N THR A 47 12.04 29.59 -7.05
CA THR A 47 12.94 28.86 -7.95
C THR A 47 12.08 27.88 -8.72
N GLN A 48 11.74 28.28 -9.95
CA GLN A 48 11.20 27.42 -10.98
C GLN A 48 12.13 26.21 -11.17
N GLY A 49 11.77 25.08 -10.57
CA GLY A 49 12.59 23.88 -10.53
C GLY A 49 12.13 22.95 -9.42
N ASN A 50 11.03 22.24 -9.67
CA ASN A 50 10.52 21.16 -8.84
C ASN A 50 11.62 20.09 -8.66
N LEU A 51 12.42 20.22 -7.59
CA LEU A 51 13.44 19.26 -7.18
C LEU A 51 12.92 18.30 -6.09
N PHE A 52 11.70 18.50 -5.62
CA PHE A 52 10.91 17.48 -4.94
C PHE A 52 9.72 17.22 -5.82
N GLY A 53 9.85 16.21 -6.69
CA GLY A 53 8.72 15.62 -7.37
C GLY A 53 7.83 14.94 -6.33
N GLU A 54 7.08 15.75 -5.56
CA GLU A 54 5.70 15.40 -5.31
C GLU A 54 5.04 15.41 -6.68
N THR A 55 5.23 14.32 -7.43
CA THR A 55 4.22 13.90 -8.37
C THR A 55 3.00 13.68 -7.48
N VAL A 56 2.19 14.73 -7.34
CA VAL A 56 0.77 14.57 -7.14
C VAL A 56 0.38 13.68 -8.31
N VAL A 57 0.32 12.37 -8.05
CA VAL A 57 -0.37 11.44 -8.91
C VAL A 57 -1.81 11.90 -8.76
N GLU A 58 -2.17 12.87 -9.60
CA GLU A 58 -3.56 13.15 -9.89
C GLU A 58 -4.01 11.85 -10.55
N PHE A 59 -4.53 10.94 -9.72
CA PHE A 59 -5.30 9.82 -10.20
C PHE A 59 -6.43 10.50 -10.95
N GLU A 60 -6.29 10.55 -12.28
CA GLU A 60 -7.42 10.71 -13.16
C GLU A 60 -8.46 9.74 -12.62
N ASP A 61 -9.66 10.21 -12.31
CA ASP A 61 -10.77 9.38 -11.83
C ASP A 61 -11.02 8.31 -12.89
N VAL A 62 -10.22 7.26 -12.86
CA VAL A 62 -10.48 6.02 -13.53
C VAL A 62 -11.63 5.50 -12.71
N GLU A 63 -12.84 5.75 -13.20
CA GLU A 63 -14.00 4.92 -12.94
C GLU A 63 -13.58 3.50 -13.28
N LEU A 64 -12.94 2.84 -12.31
CA LEU A 64 -12.94 1.41 -12.22
C LEU A 64 -14.42 1.10 -12.09
N GLU A 65 -15.03 0.65 -13.19
CA GLU A 65 -16.29 -0.06 -13.17
C GLU A 65 -16.04 -1.33 -12.34
N ILE A 66 -16.05 -1.17 -11.01
CA ILE A 66 -16.22 -2.28 -10.09
C ILE A 66 -17.63 -2.73 -10.41
N GLU A 67 -17.76 -3.79 -11.21
CA GLU A 67 -19.05 -4.42 -11.44
C GLU A 67 -19.65 -4.71 -10.05
N SER A 68 -20.62 -3.88 -9.66
CA SER A 68 -21.22 -3.91 -8.34
C SER A 68 -22.19 -5.08 -8.27
N ASP A 69 -21.62 -6.27 -8.13
CA ASP A 69 -22.36 -7.51 -8.00
C ASP A 69 -22.97 -7.61 -6.58
N ASP A 70 -24.17 -7.06 -6.41
CA ASP A 70 -25.03 -7.23 -5.24
C ASP A 70 -24.36 -6.91 -3.87
N THR A 71 -23.50 -5.87 -3.80
CA THR A 71 -22.88 -5.41 -2.54
C THR A 71 -23.61 -4.25 -1.87
N ASP A 72 -24.60 -3.65 -2.55
CA ASP A 72 -25.36 -2.47 -2.11
C ASP A 72 -26.22 -2.67 -0.84
N SER A 73 -26.30 -3.90 -0.32
CA SER A 73 -27.08 -4.22 0.90
C SER A 73 -26.23 -4.59 2.12
N LEU A 74 -24.91 -4.63 1.98
CA LEU A 74 -24.00 -4.98 3.07
C LEU A 74 -23.57 -3.74 3.84
N SER A 75 -23.49 -3.86 5.17
CA SER A 75 -22.89 -2.82 6.01
C SER A 75 -21.39 -2.66 5.69
N ASP A 76 -20.80 -1.48 5.93
CA ASP A 76 -19.34 -1.25 5.80
C ASP A 76 -18.50 -2.33 6.51
N ALA A 77 -18.95 -2.80 7.67
CA ALA A 77 -18.30 -3.89 8.41
C ALA A 77 -18.36 -5.22 7.63
N GLU A 78 -19.49 -5.50 7.00
CA GLU A 78 -19.72 -6.71 6.21
C GLU A 78 -18.97 -6.66 4.88
N GLN A 79 -18.88 -5.49 4.24
CA GLN A 79 -18.04 -5.28 3.07
C GLN A 79 -16.57 -5.46 3.39
N THR A 80 -16.09 -4.89 4.51
CA THR A 80 -14.71 -5.10 4.98
C THR A 80 -14.42 -6.59 5.21
N TYR A 81 -15.37 -7.31 5.80
CA TYR A 81 -15.23 -8.73 6.04
C TYR A 81 -15.32 -9.56 4.75
N SER A 82 -16.17 -9.18 3.80
CA SER A 82 -16.27 -9.81 2.47
C SER A 82 -14.95 -9.67 1.71
N MET A 83 -14.41 -8.47 1.63
CA MET A 83 -13.11 -8.22 1.00
C MET A 83 -12.01 -9.09 1.61
N LEU A 84 -11.95 -9.19 2.95
CA LEU A 84 -11.01 -10.09 3.62
C LEU A 84 -11.25 -11.55 3.24
N LEU A 85 -12.51 -12.00 3.25
CA LEU A 85 -12.90 -13.36 2.93
C LEU A 85 -12.51 -13.76 1.50
N GLU A 86 -12.66 -12.83 0.55
CA GLU A 86 -12.23 -12.98 -0.84
C GLU A 86 -10.70 -13.14 -0.96
N THR A 87 -9.92 -12.48 -0.10
CA THR A 87 -8.44 -12.62 -0.14
C THR A 87 -7.92 -13.94 0.43
N VAL A 88 -8.65 -14.55 1.37
CA VAL A 88 -8.21 -15.79 2.04
C VAL A 88 -8.80 -17.05 1.41
N TRP A 89 -9.87 -16.92 0.61
CA TRP A 89 -10.46 -18.07 -0.09
C TRP A 89 -9.65 -18.42 -1.34
N VAL A 90 -8.72 -19.37 -1.23
CA VAL A 90 -7.84 -19.79 -2.35
C VAL A 90 -7.94 -21.31 -2.55
N ASP A 91 -8.20 -21.75 -3.79
CA ASP A 91 -8.25 -23.17 -4.19
C ASP A 91 -9.18 -24.06 -3.34
N ASP A 92 -10.31 -23.51 -2.88
CA ASP A 92 -11.25 -24.18 -1.97
C ASP A 92 -10.63 -24.68 -0.65
N ILE A 93 -9.51 -24.09 -0.24
CA ILE A 93 -8.77 -24.41 0.98
C ILE A 93 -8.65 -23.16 1.83
N LEU A 94 -8.78 -23.33 3.14
CA LEU A 94 -8.42 -22.32 4.14
C LEU A 94 -7.41 -22.94 5.10
N ASP A 95 -6.33 -22.23 5.37
CA ASP A 95 -5.34 -22.67 6.35
C ASP A 95 -5.84 -22.37 7.79
N PRO A 96 -5.25 -23.00 8.83
CA PRO A 96 -5.66 -22.75 10.21
C PRO A 96 -5.48 -21.29 10.67
N SER A 97 -4.52 -20.57 10.10
CA SER A 97 -4.18 -19.20 10.49
C SER A 97 -5.20 -18.20 9.95
N GLU A 98 -5.67 -18.40 8.72
CA GLU A 98 -6.73 -17.66 8.04
C GLU A 98 -8.07 -17.89 8.72
N VAL A 99 -8.36 -19.13 9.14
CA VAL A 99 -9.57 -19.41 9.95
C VAL A 99 -9.52 -18.63 11.27
N GLU A 100 -8.37 -18.59 11.94
CA GLU A 100 -8.21 -17.82 13.19
C GLU A 100 -8.33 -16.32 12.93
N LEU A 101 -7.75 -15.82 11.84
CA LEU A 101 -7.86 -14.42 11.41
C LEU A 101 -9.33 -14.04 11.14
N LEU A 102 -10.06 -14.86 10.40
CA LEU A 102 -11.47 -14.65 10.10
C LEU A 102 -12.33 -14.72 11.36
N ALA A 103 -12.04 -15.63 12.29
CA ALA A 103 -12.75 -15.71 13.56
C ALA A 103 -12.56 -14.44 14.38
N ARG A 104 -11.31 -13.98 14.49
CA ARG A 104 -10.97 -12.73 15.18
C ARG A 104 -11.63 -11.53 14.53
N LYS A 105 -11.57 -11.42 13.19
CA LYS A 105 -12.13 -10.27 12.47
C LYS A 105 -13.66 -10.25 12.53
N ARG A 106 -14.28 -11.42 12.48
CA ARG A 106 -15.73 -11.58 12.66
C ARG A 106 -16.18 -11.06 14.04
N ASP A 107 -15.46 -11.44 15.09
CA ASP A 107 -15.77 -11.02 16.46
C ASP A 107 -15.54 -9.51 16.65
N GLU A 108 -14.50 -8.95 16.03
CA GLU A 108 -14.20 -7.51 16.02
C GLU A 108 -15.29 -6.68 15.34
N LEU A 109 -15.86 -7.19 14.26
CA LEU A 109 -16.90 -6.54 13.46
C LEU A 109 -18.32 -6.92 13.88
N ASN A 110 -18.48 -7.70 14.96
CA ASN A 110 -19.76 -8.19 15.47
C ASN A 110 -20.61 -8.94 14.43
N ILE A 111 -19.97 -9.65 13.50
CA ILE A 111 -20.65 -10.43 12.47
C ILE A 111 -21.10 -11.77 13.06
N THR A 112 -22.35 -12.15 12.81
CA THR A 112 -22.85 -13.46 13.29
C THR A 112 -22.28 -14.60 12.45
N PHE A 113 -22.15 -15.79 13.04
CA PHE A 113 -21.68 -16.97 12.30
C PHE A 113 -22.57 -17.32 11.10
N GLU A 114 -23.88 -17.11 11.21
CA GLU A 114 -24.83 -17.30 10.10
C GLU A 114 -24.52 -16.36 8.93
N LYS A 115 -24.22 -15.09 9.22
CA LYS A 115 -23.87 -14.10 8.21
C LYS A 115 -22.53 -14.40 7.55
N HIS A 116 -21.54 -14.89 8.32
CA HIS A 116 -20.30 -15.43 7.78
C HIS A 116 -20.57 -16.58 6.78
N LEU A 117 -21.39 -17.57 7.14
CA LEU A 117 -21.72 -18.68 6.23
C LEU A 117 -22.44 -18.21 4.96
N MET A 118 -23.33 -17.22 5.07
CA MET A 118 -23.99 -16.62 3.91
C MET A 118 -22.99 -15.99 2.95
N MET A 119 -21.99 -15.26 3.47
CA MET A 119 -20.92 -14.66 2.65
C MET A 119 -20.00 -15.71 2.03
N VAL A 120 -19.58 -16.72 2.80
CA VAL A 120 -18.79 -17.85 2.28
C VAL A 120 -19.54 -18.53 1.13
N ARG A 121 -20.83 -18.79 1.31
CA ARG A 121 -21.65 -19.41 0.27
C ARG A 121 -21.74 -18.54 -1.00
N LYS A 122 -21.87 -17.22 -0.84
CA LYS A 122 -21.86 -16.27 -1.98
C LYS A 122 -20.56 -16.39 -2.77
N ILE A 123 -19.42 -16.46 -2.10
CA ILE A 123 -18.09 -16.53 -2.74
C ILE A 123 -17.87 -17.87 -3.46
N ILE A 124 -18.32 -19.00 -2.90
CA ILE A 124 -18.17 -20.32 -3.56
C ILE A 124 -19.15 -20.47 -4.74
N GLY A 125 -20.21 -19.66 -4.81
CA GLY A 125 -21.19 -19.70 -5.90
C GLY A 125 -22.10 -20.94 -5.88
N VAL A 126 -22.40 -21.48 -4.70
CA VAL A 126 -23.20 -22.72 -4.47
C VAL A 126 -24.54 -22.42 -3.80
#